data_AF-A0A3R7KIB8-F1
#
_entry.id   AF-A0A3R7KIB8-F1
#
_cell.length_a   1.000
_cell.length_b   1.000
_cell.length_c   1.000
_cell.angle_alpha   90.00
_cell.angle_beta   90.00
_cell.angle_gamma   90.00
#
_symmetry.space_group_name_H-M   'P 1'
#
loop_
_entity.id
_entity.type
_entity.pdbx_description
1 polymer ?
#
loop_
_entity_poly.entity_id
_entity_poly.type
_entity_poly.pdbx_seq_one_letter_code
_entity_poly.pdbx_strand_id
1 'polypeptide(L)'
;MGRTNPTYRDALRAIEERWSDFRQALRRRDQPRFDQLFTYAREHADASGLLNHQNPLLPALLSIDLEQEARLDAHEERLEELEAALEARDDHTDDSAESDE
;
A
#
# COMPACT_ATOMS: atom_id res chain seq x y z
N MET A 1 30.51 23.89 12.00
CA MET A 1 30.22 23.32 10.66
C MET A 1 29.32 22.11 10.85
N GLY A 2 28.18 22.05 10.17
CA GLY A 2 27.40 20.81 9.99
C GLY A 2 26.41 20.47 11.11
N ARG A 3 25.22 21.07 11.08
CA ARG A 3 23.99 20.42 11.56
C ARG A 3 22.90 20.73 10.54
N THR A 4 22.96 20.04 9.40
CA THR A 4 21.79 19.93 8.53
C THR A 4 20.65 19.44 9.40
N ASN A 5 19.55 20.19 9.43
CA ASN A 5 18.36 19.78 10.16
C ASN A 5 17.94 18.40 9.62
N PRO A 6 17.73 17.38 10.48
CA PRO A 6 17.36 16.05 10.02
C PRO A 6 16.12 16.14 9.14
N THR A 7 16.19 15.53 7.97
CA THR A 7 15.08 15.52 7.02
C THR A 7 14.00 14.54 7.49
N TYR A 8 12.79 14.66 6.94
CA TYR A 8 11.75 13.65 7.17
C TYR A 8 12.22 12.23 6.80
N ARG A 9 13.05 12.10 5.74
CA ARG A 9 13.67 10.83 5.35
C ARG A 9 14.60 10.26 6.43
N ASP A 10 15.37 11.13 7.11
CA ASP A 10 16.23 10.70 8.23
C ASP A 10 15.39 10.25 9.42
N ALA A 11 14.31 10.97 9.72
CA ALA A 11 13.38 10.61 10.78
C ALA A 11 12.68 9.28 10.50
N LEU A 12 12.28 9.02 9.25
CA LEU A 12 11.65 7.76 8.85
C LEU A 12 12.61 6.58 8.97
N ARG A 13 13.88 6.75 8.59
CA ARG A 13 14.92 5.73 8.81
C ARG A 13 15.10 5.41 10.29
N ALA A 14 15.13 6.43 11.15
CA ALA A 14 15.25 6.24 12.59
C ALA A 14 14.03 5.55 13.21
N ILE A 15 12.84 5.73 12.62
CA ILE A 15 11.64 4.94 12.98
C ILE A 15 11.85 3.49 12.54
N GLU A 16 12.19 3.23 11.28
CA GLU A 16 12.38 1.87 10.74
C GLU A 16 13.38 1.05 11.58
N GLU A 17 14.51 1.65 11.95
CA GLU A 17 15.52 1.04 12.81
C GLU A 17 14.96 0.66 14.19
N ARG A 18 14.12 1.52 14.79
CA ARG A 18 13.50 1.29 16.09
C ARG A 18 12.52 0.11 16.07
N TRP A 19 11.94 -0.19 14.92
CA TRP A 19 11.01 -1.31 14.75
C TRP A 19 11.70 -2.59 14.26
N SER A 20 13.03 -2.62 14.18
CA SER A 20 13.79 -3.79 13.74
C SER A 20 13.54 -5.04 14.60
N ASP A 21 13.45 -4.90 15.92
CA ASP A 21 13.13 -6.02 16.83
C ASP A 21 11.70 -6.53 16.62
N PHE A 22 10.75 -5.63 16.40
CA PHE A 22 9.37 -6.00 16.07
C PHE A 22 9.32 -6.79 14.76
N ARG A 23 10.02 -6.31 13.73
CA ARG A 23 10.15 -7.00 12.43
C ARG A 23 10.73 -8.40 12.60
N GLN A 24 11.75 -8.56 13.44
CA GLN A 24 12.37 -9.87 13.70
C GLN A 24 11.41 -10.84 14.40
N ALA A 25 10.54 -10.33 15.27
CA ALA A 25 9.53 -11.12 15.95
C ALA A 25 8.34 -11.53 15.05
N LEU A 26 8.14 -10.86 13.90
CA LEU A 26 7.09 -11.22 12.94
C LEU A 26 7.34 -12.59 12.31
N ARG A 27 6.24 -13.31 12.02
CA ARG A 27 6.29 -14.53 11.20
C ARG A 27 6.91 -14.20 9.84
N ARG A 28 7.66 -15.15 9.28
CA ARG A 28 8.33 -14.98 7.96
C ARG A 28 7.40 -14.49 6.85
N ARG A 29 6.12 -14.91 6.87
CA ARG A 29 5.10 -14.49 5.89
C ARG A 29 4.71 -13.00 6.00
N ASP A 30 4.94 -12.38 7.15
CA ASP A 30 4.51 -11.01 7.46
C ASP A 30 5.65 -10.00 7.34
N GLN A 31 6.92 -10.46 7.36
CA GLN A 31 8.08 -9.58 7.18
C GLN A 31 8.08 -8.80 5.85
N PRO A 32 7.76 -9.41 4.68
CA PRO A 32 7.69 -8.65 3.43
C PRO A 32 6.59 -7.58 3.43
N ARG A 33 5.46 -7.87 4.11
CA ARG A 33 4.36 -6.89 4.25
C ARG A 33 4.80 -5.72 5.11
N PHE A 34 5.51 -6.00 6.21
CA PHE A 34 6.08 -4.97 7.07
C PHE A 34 7.07 -4.08 6.31
N ASP A 35 7.98 -4.66 5.53
CA ASP A 35 8.94 -3.90 4.71
C ASP A 35 8.24 -2.98 3.70
N GLN A 36 7.13 -3.46 3.12
CA GLN A 36 6.31 -2.66 2.19
C GLN A 36 5.71 -1.42 2.85
N LEU A 37 5.35 -1.46 4.14
CA LEU A 37 4.80 -0.29 4.84
C LEU A 37 5.79 0.89 4.83
N PHE A 38 7.07 0.61 5.03
CA PHE A 38 8.10 1.66 4.99
C PHE A 38 8.39 2.15 3.56
N THR A 39 8.12 1.33 2.54
CA THR A 39 8.12 1.79 1.14
C THR A 39 7.02 2.81 0.90
N TYR A 40 5.78 2.51 1.30
CA TYR A 40 4.64 3.44 1.20
C TYR A 40 4.90 4.77 1.91
N ALA A 41 5.45 4.70 3.12
CA ALA A 41 5.83 5.90 3.88
C ALA A 41 6.93 6.74 3.19
N ARG A 42 7.83 6.10 2.41
CA ARG A 42 8.89 6.79 1.66
C ARG A 42 8.37 7.45 0.38
N GLU A 43 7.40 6.85 -0.31
CA GLU A 43 6.79 7.41 -1.53
C GLU A 43 6.15 8.78 -1.26
N HIS A 44 5.64 8.96 -0.05
CA HIS A 44 5.00 10.21 0.41
C HIS A 44 5.94 11.12 1.22
N ALA A 45 7.25 10.87 1.20
CA ALA A 45 8.21 11.62 2.01
C ALA A 45 8.30 13.11 1.64
N ASP A 46 8.08 13.46 0.37
CA ASP A 46 8.15 14.84 -0.10
C ASP A 46 6.92 15.66 0.35
N ALA A 47 5.73 15.04 0.40
CA ALA A 47 4.52 15.65 0.97
C ALA A 47 4.63 15.79 2.50
N SER A 48 5.18 14.77 3.15
CA SER A 48 5.35 14.72 4.60
C SER A 48 6.39 15.71 5.14
N GLY A 49 7.42 16.02 4.33
CA GLY A 49 8.49 16.96 4.68
C GLY A 49 8.08 18.43 4.73
N LEU A 50 6.91 18.80 4.19
CA LEU A 50 6.36 20.16 4.23
C LEU A 50 5.85 20.55 5.62
N LEU A 51 5.46 19.55 6.39
CA LEU A 51 4.91 19.72 7.71
C LEU A 51 6.03 19.35 8.69
N ASN A 52 6.58 20.35 9.37
CA ASN A 52 7.62 20.21 10.39
C ASN A 52 7.06 19.51 11.64
N HIS A 53 6.57 18.28 11.48
CA HIS A 53 5.84 17.53 12.48
C HIS A 53 6.77 17.15 13.62
N GLN A 54 6.32 17.41 14.84
CA GLN A 54 6.99 16.94 16.05
C GLN A 54 6.99 15.40 16.14
N ASN A 55 6.06 14.74 15.45
CA ASN A 55 5.96 13.29 15.39
C ASN A 55 5.97 12.79 13.94
N PRO A 56 7.13 12.32 13.42
CA PRO A 56 7.26 11.81 12.05
C PRO A 56 6.52 10.47 11.82
N LEU A 57 6.02 9.82 12.87
CA LEU A 57 5.23 8.59 12.72
C LEU A 57 3.84 8.85 12.13
N LEU A 58 3.21 9.98 12.46
CA LEU A 58 1.86 10.32 11.97
C LEU A 58 1.80 10.42 10.44
N PRO A 59 2.64 11.24 9.77
CA PRO A 59 2.65 11.27 8.31
C PRO A 59 3.05 9.91 7.71
N ALA A 60 3.90 9.12 8.36
CA ALA A 60 4.23 7.77 7.87
C ALA A 60 3.00 6.85 7.87
N LEU A 61 2.18 6.88 8.92
CA LEU A 61 0.94 6.12 8.99
C LEU A 61 -0.09 6.59 7.96
N LEU A 62 -0.28 7.90 7.79
CA LEU A 62 -1.17 8.44 6.75
C LEU A 62 -0.73 8.01 5.35
N SER A 63 0.57 8.00 5.10
CA SER A 63 1.13 7.55 3.83
C SER A 63 0.87 6.07 3.57
N ILE A 64 1.00 5.25 4.61
CA ILE A 64 0.68 3.82 4.56
C ILE A 64 -0.81 3.62 4.28
N ASP A 65 -1.68 4.36 4.96
CA ASP A 65 -3.13 4.23 4.81
C ASP A 65 -3.56 4.64 3.38
N LEU A 66 -3.00 5.72 2.82
CA LEU A 66 -3.28 6.15 1.44
C LEU A 66 -2.88 5.11 0.39
N GLU A 67 -1.69 4.51 0.52
CA GLU A 67 -1.25 3.46 -0.40
C GLU A 67 -2.07 2.17 -0.24
N GLN A 68 -2.55 1.89 0.97
CA GLN A 68 -3.46 0.77 1.19
C GLN A 68 -4.83 1.01 0.57
N GLU A 69 -5.38 2.23 0.68
CA GLU A 69 -6.63 2.60 0.03
C GLU A 69 -6.54 2.47 -1.49
N ALA A 70 -5.49 3.03 -2.10
CA ALA A 70 -5.27 2.92 -3.55
C ALA A 70 -5.15 1.45 -4.00
N ARG A 71 -4.59 0.59 -3.15
CA ARG A 71 -4.51 -0.84 -3.44
C ARG A 71 -5.85 -1.55 -3.30
N LEU A 72 -6.71 -1.12 -2.37
CA LEU A 72 -8.07 -1.63 -2.24
C LEU A 72 -8.88 -1.26 -3.47
N ASP A 73 -8.86 0.02 -3.87
CA ASP A 73 -9.52 0.51 -5.10
C ASP A 73 -9.14 -0.34 -6.31
N ALA A 74 -7.84 -0.59 -6.50
CA ALA A 74 -7.34 -1.40 -7.61
C ALA A 74 -7.80 -2.87 -7.55
N HIS A 75 -7.99 -3.45 -6.36
CA HIS A 75 -8.53 -4.80 -6.21
C HIS A 75 -10.03 -4.82 -6.46
N GLU A 76 -10.77 -3.79 -6.03
CA GLU A 76 -12.20 -3.65 -6.27
C GLU A 76 -12.48 -3.50 -7.78
N GLU A 77 -11.77 -2.60 -8.47
CA GLU A 77 -11.86 -2.46 -9.93
C GLU A 77 -11.57 -3.79 -10.65
N ARG A 78 -10.53 -4.51 -10.20
CA ARG A 78 -10.19 -5.80 -10.80
C ARG A 78 -11.25 -6.88 -10.56
N LEU A 79 -11.93 -6.86 -9.41
CA LEU A 79 -13.03 -7.77 -9.13
C LEU A 79 -14.22 -7.46 -10.04
N GLU A 80 -14.60 -6.19 -10.17
CA GLU A 80 -15.67 -5.76 -11.07
C GLU A 80 -15.40 -6.17 -12.53
N GLU A 81 -14.17 -5.98 -13.02
CA GLU A 81 -13.77 -6.43 -14.36
C GLU A 81 -13.93 -7.95 -14.56
N LEU A 82 -13.52 -8.73 -13.54
CA LEU A 82 -13.59 -10.18 -13.60
C LEU A 82 -15.03 -10.69 -13.51
N GLU A 83 -15.86 -10.07 -12.68
CA GLU A 83 -17.30 -10.36 -12.55
C GLU A 83 -18.02 -10.07 -13.88
N ALA A 84 -17.80 -8.90 -14.47
CA ALA A 84 -18.37 -8.55 -15.77
C ALA A 84 -17.92 -9.49 -16.90
N ALA A 85 -16.66 -9.92 -16.88
CA ALA A 85 -16.13 -10.87 -17.86
C ALA A 85 -16.71 -12.29 -17.70
N LEU A 86 -17.12 -12.68 -16.48
CA LEU A 86 -17.81 -13.95 -16.23
C LEU A 86 -19.26 -13.87 -16.69
N GLU A 87 -19.98 -12.80 -16.35
CA GLU A 87 -21.36 -12.58 -16.81
C GLU A 87 -21.46 -12.60 -18.35
N ALA A 88 -20.56 -11.87 -19.04
CA ALA A 88 -20.54 -11.85 -20.49
C ALA A 88 -20.24 -13.22 -21.13
N ARG A 89 -19.53 -14.11 -20.42
CA ARG A 89 -19.27 -15.48 -20.90
C ARG A 89 -20.46 -16.41 -20.68
N ASP A 90 -21.16 -16.24 -19.56
CA ASP A 90 -22.35 -17.03 -19.24
C ASP A 90 -23.48 -16.68 -20.22
N ASP A 91 -23.70 -15.39 -20.50
CA ASP A 91 -24.67 -14.92 -21.51
C ASP A 91 -24.37 -15.50 -22.91
N HIS A 92 -23.09 -15.55 -23.29
CA HIS A 92 -22.69 -16.12 -24.59
C HIS A 92 -22.88 -17.64 -24.67
N THR A 93 -22.85 -18.33 -23.52
CA THR A 93 -23.08 -19.77 -23.45
C THR A 93 -24.57 -20.08 -23.59
N ASP A 94 -25.45 -19.30 -22.97
CA ASP A 94 -26.90 -19.47 -23.07
C ASP A 94 -27.42 -19.18 -24.49
N ASP A 95 -26.95 -18.11 -25.13
CA ASP A 95 -27.35 -17.72 -26.50
C ASP A 95 -26.90 -18.77 -27.56
N SER A 96 -25.77 -19.44 -27.31
CA SER A 96 -25.28 -20.53 -28.15
C SER A 96 -26.07 -21.84 -27.97
N ALA A 97 -26.67 -22.06 -26.79
CA ALA A 97 -27.49 -23.24 -26.51
C ALA A 97 -28.91 -23.13 -27.10
N GLU A 98 -29.49 -21.92 -27.15
CA GLU A 98 -30.80 -21.70 -27.79
C GLU A 98 -30.74 -21.68 -29.32
N SER A 99 -29.58 -21.41 -29.91
CA SER A 99 -29.41 -21.32 -31.38
C SER A 99 -29.30 -22.68 -32.10
N ASP A 100 -29.05 -23.77 -31.35
CA ASP A 100 -28.88 -25.13 -31.88
C ASP A 100 -30.17 -26.00 -31.77
N GLU A 101 -31.31 -25.42 -31.33
CA GLU A 101 -32.63 -26.06 -31.20
C GLU A 101 -33.64 -25.61 -32.27
#